data_AF-A0A0B1T7H2-F1
#
_entry.id   AF-A0A0B1T7H2-F1
#
_cell.length_a   1.000
_cell.length_b   1.000
_cell.length_c   1.000
_cell.angle_alpha   90.00
_cell.angle_beta   90.00
_cell.angle_gamma   90.00
#
_symmetry.space_group_name_H-M   'P 1'
#
loop_
_entity.id
_entity.type
_entity.pdbx_description
1 polymer ?
#
loop_
_entity_poly.entity_id
_entity_poly.type
_entity_poly.pdbx_seq_one_letter_code
_entity_poly.pdbx_strand_id
1 'polypeptide(L)' 'GSERELTNIDPVFKIYHDCDDGLKPGQRKVKFRIPDSYISPGGLPRRHFNIGVLNLETIFAKEERDLF' A
#
# COMPACT_ATOMS: atom_id res chain seq x y z
N GLY A 1 -10.05 1.91 -3.52
CA GLY A 1 -9.99 1.40 -4.90
C GLY A 1 -11.02 0.29 -5.06
N SER A 2 -11.36 -0.03 -6.30
CA SER A 2 -12.21 -1.15 -6.68
C SER A 2 -11.61 -1.80 -7.91
N GLU A 3 -11.81 -3.11 -8.07
CA GLU A 3 -11.30 -3.88 -9.19
C GLU A 3 -12.31 -4.97 -9.56
N ARG A 4 -12.33 -5.44 -10.81
CA ARG A 4 -13.25 -6.47 -11.29
C ARG A 4 -12.48 -7.69 -11.79
N GLU A 5 -12.46 -8.74 -10.98
CA GLU A 5 -11.87 -10.03 -11.31
C GLU A 5 -12.90 -11.15 -11.20
N LEU A 6 -12.62 -12.30 -11.82
CA LEU A 6 -13.45 -13.52 -11.70
C LEU A 6 -13.32 -14.16 -10.32
N THR A 7 -12.14 -14.03 -9.70
CA THR A 7 -11.81 -14.50 -8.35
C THR A 7 -11.75 -13.32 -7.37
N ASN A 8 -11.38 -13.59 -6.12
CA ASN A 8 -10.99 -12.50 -5.21
C ASN A 8 -9.78 -11.76 -5.78
N ILE A 9 -9.80 -10.44 -5.61
CA ILE A 9 -8.68 -9.56 -5.89
C ILE A 9 -7.60 -9.72 -4.82
N ASP A 10 -6.35 -9.37 -5.13
CA ASP A 10 -5.22 -9.33 -4.19
C ASP A 10 -4.80 -7.87 -3.89
N PRO A 11 -5.55 -7.15 -3.03
CA PRO A 11 -5.27 -5.74 -2.80
C PRO A 11 -3.94 -5.52 -2.06
N VAL A 12 -3.10 -4.65 -2.65
CA VAL A 12 -1.85 -4.18 -2.05
C VAL A 12 -1.85 -2.66 -1.98
N PHE A 13 -1.71 -2.11 -0.78
CA PHE A 13 -1.51 -0.68 -0.57
C PHE A 13 -0.01 -0.37 -0.66
N LYS A 14 0.36 0.43 -1.67
CA LYS A 14 1.74 0.85 -1.91
C LYS A 14 1.89 2.32 -1.57
N ILE A 15 2.89 2.65 -0.78
CA ILE A 15 3.27 4.03 -0.46
C ILE A 15 4.59 4.32 -1.14
N TYR A 16 4.64 5.41 -1.89
CA TYR A 16 5.83 5.94 -2.53
C TYR A 16 6.17 7.27 -1.86
N HIS A 17 7.39 7.44 -1.38
CA HIS A 17 7.76 8.61 -0.58
C HIS A 17 9.26 8.94 -0.67
N ASP A 18 9.56 10.20 -0.35
CA ASP A 18 10.92 10.75 -0.29
C ASP A 18 11.27 11.27 1.12
N CYS A 19 10.47 10.89 2.13
CA CYS A 19 10.72 11.25 3.54
C CYS A 19 12.08 10.74 4.01
N ASP A 20 12.89 11.65 4.56
CA ASP A 20 14.29 11.41 4.95
C ASP A 20 15.14 10.72 3.86
N ASP A 21 14.87 11.01 2.58
CA ASP A 21 15.52 10.30 1.48
C ASP A 21 16.67 11.06 0.81
N GLY A 22 16.77 12.38 1.04
CA GLY A 22 17.77 13.24 0.41
C GLY A 22 17.58 13.38 -1.10
N LEU A 23 18.66 13.67 -1.83
CA LEU A 23 18.65 13.83 -3.30
C LEU A 23 19.00 12.49 -4.00
N LYS A 24 18.23 11.44 -3.71
CA LYS A 24 18.38 10.13 -4.37
C LYS A 24 17.38 10.00 -5.52
N PRO A 25 17.76 9.37 -6.64
CA PRO A 25 16.82 9.08 -7.73
C PRO A 25 15.78 8.03 -7.30
N GLY A 26 14.57 8.16 -7.82
CA GLY A 26 13.44 7.28 -7.48
C GLY A 26 12.84 7.55 -6.11
N GLN A 27 11.85 6.74 -5.71
CA GLN A 27 11.14 6.88 -4.44
C GLN A 27 11.31 5.63 -3.56
N ARG A 28 11.34 5.82 -2.24
CA ARG A 28 11.20 4.71 -1.28
C ARG A 28 9.79 4.15 -1.38
N LYS A 29 9.67 2.82 -1.34
CA LYS A 29 8.42 2.09 -1.61
C LYS A 29 8.13 1.09 -0.51
N VAL A 30 7.02 1.31 0.18
CA VAL A 30 6.50 0.41 1.22
C VAL A 30 5.25 -0.30 0.69
N LYS A 31 5.12 -1.61 0.96
CA LYS A 31 3.99 -2.43 0.51
C LYS A 31 3.26 -3.07 1.70
N PHE A 32 1.95 -2.84 1.78
CA PHE A 32 1.06 -3.49 2.74
C PHE A 32 0.04 -4.35 2.02
N ARG A 33 0.02 -5.65 2.30
CA ARG A 33 -1.03 -6.54 1.82
C ARG A 33 -2.29 -6.30 2.65
N ILE A 34 -3.41 -6.05 1.99
CA ILE A 34 -4.71 -5.94 2.67
C ILE A 34 -5.32 -7.36 2.72
N PRO A 35 -5.71 -7.85 3.91
CA PRO A 35 -6.29 -9.20 4.03
C PRO A 35 -7.63 -9.34 3.29
N ASP A 36 -7.90 -10.53 2.78
CA ASP A 36 -9.13 -10.87 2.04
C ASP A 36 -10.42 -10.56 2.82
N SER A 37 -10.36 -10.58 4.14
CA SER A 37 -11.50 -10.24 5.02
C SER A 37 -11.97 -8.79 4.92
N TYR A 38 -11.22 -7.92 4.23
CA TYR A 38 -11.58 -6.54 3.91
C TYR A 38 -12.11 -6.38 2.47
N ILE A 39 -12.13 -7.45 1.67
CA ILE A 39 -12.72 -7.44 0.33
C ILE A 39 -14.23 -7.63 0.46
N SER A 40 -14.99 -6.79 -0.23
CA SER A 40 -16.45 -6.93 -0.33
C SER A 40 -16.93 -6.79 -1.77
N PRO A 41 -17.88 -7.63 -2.21
CA PRO A 41 -18.43 -7.52 -3.55
C PRO A 41 -19.27 -6.25 -3.70
N GLY A 42 -19.26 -5.68 -4.91
CA GLY A 42 -19.95 -4.43 -5.25
C GLY A 42 -19.10 -3.18 -5.00
N GLY A 43 -19.71 -2.01 -5.21
CA GLY A 43 -19.01 -0.72 -5.16
C GLY A 43 -18.87 -0.10 -3.76
N LEU A 44 -19.45 -0.72 -2.72
CA LEU A 44 -19.46 -0.18 -1.36
C LEU A 44 -18.67 -1.10 -0.42
N PRO A 45 -17.67 -0.58 0.31
CA PRO A 45 -16.90 -1.36 1.27
C PRO A 45 -17.77 -1.71 2.50
N ARG A 46 -17.68 -2.96 2.97
CA ARG A 46 -18.35 -3.39 4.23
C ARG A 46 -17.51 -3.12 5.49
N ARG A 47 -16.19 -2.98 5.31
CA ARG A 47 -15.21 -2.76 6.38
C ARG A 47 -14.11 -1.84 5.87
N HIS A 48 -13.53 -1.06 6.77
CA HIS A 48 -12.40 -0.18 6.46
C HIS A 48 -11.12 -0.75 7.05
N PHE A 49 -10.09 -0.91 6.22
CA PHE A 49 -8.76 -1.26 6.68
C PHE A 49 -8.06 -0.01 7.21
N ASN A 50 -8.11 0.21 8.53
CA ASN A 50 -7.44 1.33 9.19
C ASN A 50 -6.00 0.93 9.54
N ILE A 51 -5.03 1.51 8.83
CA ILE A 51 -3.59 1.28 9.05
C ILE A 51 -3.00 2.17 10.16
N GLY A 52 -3.79 3.13 10.67
CA GLY A 52 -3.33 4.12 11.64
C GLY A 52 -2.46 5.21 11.02
N VAL A 53 -1.56 5.76 11.84
CA VAL A 53 -0.61 6.80 11.44
C VAL A 53 0.77 6.17 11.36
N LEU A 54 1.42 6.29 10.21
CA LEU A 54 2.76 5.75 9.96
C LEU A 54 3.76 6.89 9.80
N ASN A 55 4.90 6.79 10.48
CA ASN A 55 6.04 7.67 10.21
C ASN A 55 6.89 7.06 9.08
N LEU A 56 6.88 7.72 7.92
CA LEU A 56 7.57 7.30 6.71
C LEU A 56 9.07 7.63 6.69
N GLU A 57 9.59 8.37 7.68
CA GLU A 57 11.03 8.62 7.80
C GLU A 57 11.77 7.33 8.18
N THR A 58 11.15 6.49 9.01
CA THR A 58 11.73 5.20 9.45
C THR A 58 11.89 4.20 8.31
N ILE A 59 12.78 3.20 8.46
CA ILE A 59 12.98 2.14 7.46
C ILE A 59 12.03 0.99 7.76
N PHE A 60 11.13 0.68 6.81
CA PHE A 60 10.22 -0.45 6.91
C PHE A 60 10.89 -1.77 6.49
N ALA A 61 10.48 -2.88 7.10
CA ALA A 61 10.95 -4.20 6.68
C ALA A 61 10.54 -4.47 5.23
N LYS A 62 11.50 -4.90 4.41
CA LYS A 62 11.33 -5.14 2.95
C LYS A 62 10.91 -3.88 2.17
N GLU A 63 11.27 -2.70 2.68
CA GLU A 63 11.16 -1.48 1.89
C GLU A 63 12.06 -1.57 0.65
N GLU A 64 11.51 -1.14 -0.48
CA GLU A 64 12.17 -1.14 -1.78
C GLU A 64 12.43 0.29 -2.25
N ARG A 65 13.18 0.45 -3.34
CA ARG A 65 13.26 1.71 -4.08
C ARG A 65 12.70 1.51 -5.47
N ASP A 66 11.76 2.36 -5.86
CA ASP A 66 11.24 2.40 -7.22
C ASP A 66 11.97 3.50 -7.99
N LEU A 67 12.74 3.13 -9.02
CA LEU A 67 13.56 4.10 -9.76
C LEU A 67 12.77 4.81 -10.86
N PHE A 68 11.64 4.25 -11.32
CA PHE A 68 10.79 4.77 -12.41
C PHE A 68 9.37 4.22 -12.33
#